data_AF-X1NEH8-F1
#
_entry.id   AF-X1NEH8-F1
#
_cell.length_a   1.000
_cell.length_b   1.000
_cell.length_c   1.000
_cell.angle_alpha   90.00
_cell.angle_beta   90.00
_cell.angle_gamma   90.00
#
_symmetry.space_group_name_H-M   'P 1'
#
loop_
_entity.id
_entity.type
_entity.pdbx_description
1 polymer ?
#
loop_
_entity_poly.entity_id
_entity_poly.type
_entity_poly.pdbx_seq_one_letter_code
_entity_poly.pdbx_strand_id
1 'polypeptide(L)'
;LTKALNKMANDARNSKLSPDDIQGGTFTISNFGTFRNVMGTPIINQPQVAILAIGTVEKKPAVIETPTGDVIGIRHKMFLSLTYDHRIIDGAYGGAFLRKLADYLENFDGNKVI
;
A
#
# COMPACT_ATOMS: atom_id res chain seq x y z
N LEU A 1 -13.80 5.33 9.15
CA LEU A 1 -13.01 5.38 7.89
C LEU A 1 -13.80 4.90 6.67
N THR A 2 -14.26 3.64 6.61
CA THR A 2 -14.93 3.04 5.43
C THR A 2 -16.10 3.84 4.88
N LYS A 3 -16.98 4.38 5.75
CA LYS A 3 -18.11 5.22 5.32
C LYS A 3 -17.65 6.49 4.57
N ALA A 4 -16.61 7.16 5.07
CA ALA A 4 -16.09 8.38 4.47
C ALA A 4 -15.41 8.09 3.11
N LEU A 5 -14.61 7.02 3.02
CA LEU A 5 -14.00 6.58 1.77
C LEU A 5 -15.05 6.24 0.71
N ASN A 6 -16.09 5.50 1.09
CA ASN A 6 -17.17 5.14 0.18
C ASN A 6 -17.95 6.37 -0.32
N LYS A 7 -18.22 7.34 0.56
CA LYS A 7 -18.84 8.62 0.16
C LYS A 7 -17.97 9.34 -0.87
N MET A 8 -16.69 9.53 -0.57
CA MET A 8 -15.75 10.24 -1.45
C MET A 8 -15.59 9.53 -2.80
N ALA A 9 -15.51 8.20 -2.81
CA ALA A 9 -15.46 7.41 -4.05
C ALA A 9 -16.75 7.53 -4.88
N ASN A 10 -17.92 7.60 -4.22
CA ASN A 10 -19.19 7.82 -4.91
C ASN A 10 -19.28 9.25 -5.47
N ASP A 11 -18.86 10.24 -4.71
CA ASP A 11 -18.84 11.64 -5.15
C ASP A 11 -17.88 11.82 -6.34
N ALA A 12 -16.73 11.15 -6.32
CA ALA A 12 -15.78 11.14 -7.44
C ALA A 12 -16.39 10.59 -8.74
N ARG A 13 -17.08 9.44 -8.66
CA ARG A 13 -17.72 8.80 -9.83
C ARG A 13 -18.87 9.63 -10.41
N ASN A 14 -19.56 10.39 -9.55
CA ASN A 14 -20.68 11.23 -9.94
C ASN A 14 -20.27 12.68 -10.24
N SER A 15 -18.96 12.98 -10.29
CA SER A 15 -18.41 14.32 -10.50
C SER A 15 -18.92 15.36 -9.49
N LYS A 16 -19.08 14.96 -8.23
CA LYS A 16 -19.57 15.79 -7.11
C LYS A 16 -18.47 16.19 -6.12
N LEU A 17 -17.20 15.91 -6.42
CA LEU A 17 -16.10 16.36 -5.57
C LEU A 17 -15.91 17.86 -5.70
N SER A 18 -15.80 18.52 -4.55
CA SER A 18 -15.34 19.91 -4.49
C SER A 18 -13.81 19.96 -4.59
N PRO A 19 -13.22 21.11 -4.97
CA PRO A 19 -11.78 21.29 -4.93
C PRO A 19 -11.15 21.04 -3.55
N ASP A 20 -11.90 21.33 -2.48
CA ASP A 20 -11.42 21.14 -1.11
C ASP A 20 -11.31 19.66 -0.74
N ASP A 21 -12.12 18.77 -1.37
CA ASP A 21 -12.10 17.33 -1.10
C ASP A 21 -10.83 16.62 -1.62
N ILE A 22 -10.11 17.24 -2.57
CA ILE A 22 -8.93 16.66 -3.23
C ILE A 22 -7.62 17.40 -2.92
N GLN A 23 -7.67 18.44 -2.07
CA GLN A 23 -6.53 19.26 -1.69
C GLN A 23 -6.00 18.90 -0.29
N GLY A 24 -4.81 19.40 0.04
CA GLY A 24 -4.24 19.31 1.40
C GLY A 24 -3.70 17.93 1.81
N GLY A 25 -3.74 16.93 0.94
CA GLY A 25 -3.15 15.62 1.21
C GLY A 25 -1.64 15.71 1.46
N THR A 26 -1.10 14.85 2.31
CA THR A 26 0.33 14.77 2.65
C THR A 26 1.01 13.52 2.10
N PHE A 27 0.23 12.47 1.86
CA PHE A 27 0.64 11.16 1.37
C PHE A 27 -0.46 10.58 0.50
N THR A 28 -0.09 9.92 -0.60
CA THR A 28 -1.06 9.29 -1.49
C THR A 28 -0.93 7.77 -1.43
N ILE A 29 -2.07 7.08 -1.52
CA ILE A 29 -2.12 5.64 -1.74
C ILE A 29 -2.81 5.38 -3.08
N SER A 30 -2.17 4.59 -3.94
CA SER A 30 -2.71 4.14 -5.21
C SER A 30 -2.86 2.62 -5.19
N ASN A 31 -4.04 2.13 -5.58
CA ASN A 31 -4.31 0.69 -5.63
C ASN A 31 -4.34 0.21 -7.08
N PHE A 32 -3.29 -0.48 -7.51
CA PHE A 32 -3.22 -1.12 -8.82
C PHE A 32 -3.81 -2.52 -8.84
N GLY A 33 -4.06 -3.09 -7.65
CA GLY A 33 -4.57 -4.43 -7.47
C GLY A 33 -5.90 -4.69 -8.18
N THR A 34 -6.75 -3.66 -8.29
CA THR A 34 -8.02 -3.70 -9.02
C THR A 34 -7.85 -4.02 -10.50
N PHE A 35 -6.71 -3.67 -11.10
CA PHE A 35 -6.41 -3.91 -12.52
C PHE A 35 -5.55 -5.16 -12.75
N ARG A 36 -5.37 -6.01 -11.73
CA ARG A 36 -4.47 -7.18 -11.77
C ARG A 36 -2.99 -6.84 -12.01
N ASN A 37 -2.59 -5.59 -11.78
CA ASN A 37 -1.21 -5.16 -11.90
C ASN A 37 -0.43 -5.57 -10.63
N VAL A 38 0.69 -6.26 -10.83
CA VAL A 38 1.51 -6.77 -9.72
C VAL A 38 2.35 -5.68 -9.08
N MET A 39 2.82 -4.68 -9.85
CA MET A 39 3.70 -3.60 -9.37
C MET A 39 3.55 -2.38 -10.28
N GLY A 40 3.91 -1.20 -9.78
CA GLY A 40 4.04 0.01 -10.59
C GLY A 40 4.75 1.12 -9.83
N THR A 41 5.33 2.07 -10.56
CA THR A 41 6.03 3.23 -9.99
C THR A 41 5.16 4.47 -10.19
N PRO A 42 4.28 4.82 -9.24
CA PRO A 42 3.43 5.98 -9.37
C PRO A 42 4.22 7.28 -9.29
N ILE A 43 3.69 8.34 -9.90
CA ILE A 43 4.27 9.68 -9.82
C ILE A 43 3.67 10.41 -8.61
N ILE A 44 4.52 11.08 -7.83
CA ILE A 44 4.11 11.84 -6.65
C ILE A 44 3.21 13.01 -7.07
N ASN A 45 2.07 13.17 -6.39
CA ASN A 45 1.21 14.34 -6.56
C ASN A 45 1.77 15.51 -5.73
N GLN A 46 2.39 16.49 -6.37
CA GLN A 46 2.97 17.64 -5.66
C GLN A 46 1.86 18.51 -5.03
N PRO A 47 2.06 19.06 -3.82
CA PRO A 47 3.31 19.17 -3.05
C PRO A 47 3.59 18.01 -2.06
N GLN A 48 2.97 16.83 -2.24
CA GLN A 48 3.23 15.68 -1.36
C GLN A 48 4.64 15.14 -1.56
N VAL A 49 5.12 14.37 -0.57
CA VAL A 49 6.51 13.88 -0.52
C VAL A 49 6.65 12.40 -0.86
N ALA A 50 5.54 11.64 -0.84
CA ALA A 50 5.55 10.21 -1.12
C ALA A 50 4.19 9.69 -1.56
N ILE A 51 4.24 8.59 -2.31
CA ILE A 51 3.08 7.84 -2.78
C ILE A 51 3.36 6.33 -2.67
N LEU A 52 2.40 5.60 -2.09
CA LEU A 52 2.45 4.13 -1.99
C LEU A 52 1.53 3.51 -3.03
N ALA A 53 2.09 2.64 -3.85
CA ALA A 53 1.36 1.77 -4.75
C ALA A 53 1.22 0.36 -4.18
N ILE A 54 -0.01 -0.15 -4.20
CA ILE A 54 -0.37 -1.49 -3.75
C ILE A 54 -0.70 -2.35 -4.97
N GLY A 55 0.04 -3.44 -5.14
CA GLY A 55 -0.19 -4.42 -6.20
C GLY A 55 -1.29 -5.43 -5.87
N THR A 56 -1.58 -6.30 -6.84
CA THR A 56 -2.52 -7.42 -6.63
C THR A 56 -1.97 -8.43 -5.61
N VAL A 57 -2.86 -8.93 -4.75
CA VAL A 57 -2.58 -10.09 -3.89
C VAL A 57 -2.76 -11.36 -4.70
N GLU A 58 -1.71 -12.18 -4.77
CA GLU A 58 -1.71 -13.44 -5.51
C GLU A 58 -1.05 -14.57 -4.73
N LYS A 59 -1.43 -15.81 -5.04
CA LYS A 59 -0.81 -17.00 -4.47
C LYS A 59 0.55 -17.21 -5.13
N LYS A 60 1.61 -17.23 -4.33
CA LYS A 60 2.99 -17.50 -4.76
C LYS A 60 3.58 -18.67 -3.95
N PRO A 61 4.42 -19.52 -4.57
CA PRO A 61 5.26 -20.42 -3.81
C PRO A 61 6.24 -19.61 -2.95
N ALA A 62 6.42 -20.03 -1.70
CA ALA A 62 7.37 -19.45 -0.77
C ALA A 62 8.03 -20.57 0.03
N VAL A 63 9.30 -20.37 0.33
CA VAL A 63 10.03 -21.25 1.26
C VAL A 63 9.52 -20.96 2.68
N ILE A 64 9.27 -22.03 3.41
CA ILE A 64 8.89 -22.01 4.82
C ILE A 64 9.96 -22.81 5.55
N GLU A 65 10.69 -22.14 6.42
CA GLU A 65 11.68 -22.76 7.29
C GLU A 65 10.96 -23.54 8.39
N THR A 66 11.30 -24.81 8.58
CA THR A 66 10.78 -25.65 9.67
C THR A 66 11.95 -26.28 10.44
N PRO A 67 11.73 -26.74 11.69
CA PRO A 67 12.77 -27.45 12.45
C PRO A 67 13.33 -28.69 11.74
N THR A 68 12.59 -29.25 10.78
CA THR A 68 12.95 -30.43 9.99
C THR A 68 13.56 -30.09 8.62
N GLY A 69 13.71 -28.81 8.28
CA GLY A 69 14.22 -28.32 7.01
C GLY A 69 13.22 -27.45 6.23
N ASP A 70 13.64 -27.00 5.06
CA ASP A 70 12.87 -26.07 4.23
C ASP A 70 11.80 -26.79 3.42
N VAL A 71 10.57 -26.24 3.42
CA VAL A 71 9.47 -26.73 2.59
C VAL A 71 8.92 -25.62 1.70
N ILE A 72 8.42 -25.97 0.51
CA ILE A 72 7.72 -25.03 -0.36
C ILE A 72 6.23 -25.06 -0.02
N GLY A 73 5.68 -23.92 0.37
CA GLY A 73 4.24 -23.75 0.58
C GLY A 73 3.67 -22.59 -0.21
N ILE A 74 2.33 -22.58 -0.34
CA ILE A 74 1.61 -21.50 -1.00
C ILE A 74 1.37 -20.37 0.02
N ARG A 75 1.65 -19.13 -0.36
CA ARG A 75 1.39 -17.91 0.42
C ARG A 75 0.72 -16.84 -0.42
N HIS A 76 -0.13 -16.03 0.18
CA HIS A 76 -0.64 -14.82 -0.45
C HIS A 76 0.44 -13.73 -0.32
N LYS A 77 0.88 -13.19 -1.45
CA LYS A 77 1.88 -12.11 -1.50
C LYS A 77 1.37 -10.97 -2.37
N MET A 78 1.84 -9.77 -2.09
CA MET A 78 1.64 -8.58 -2.91
C MET A 78 2.90 -7.73 -2.89
N PHE A 79 3.10 -6.91 -3.91
CA PHE A 79 4.16 -5.91 -3.90
C PHE A 79 3.65 -4.60 -3.30
N LEU A 80 4.50 -3.98 -2.47
CA LEU A 80 4.38 -2.61 -2.02
C LEU A 80 5.46 -1.78 -2.72
N SER A 81 5.05 -0.75 -3.44
CA SER A 81 5.97 0.13 -4.18
C SER A 81 5.86 1.55 -3.63
N LEU A 82 6.92 2.03 -2.98
CA LEU A 82 6.96 3.40 -2.45
C LEU A 82 7.80 4.28 -3.37
N THR A 83 7.19 5.32 -3.91
CA THR A 83 7.92 6.42 -4.56
C THR A 83 7.96 7.60 -3.61
N TYR A 84 9.13 8.16 -3.39
CA TYR A 84 9.35 9.28 -2.48
C TYR A 84 10.37 10.26 -3.05
N ASP A 85 10.27 11.51 -2.61
CA ASP A 85 11.21 12.57 -3.00
C ASP A 85 12.48 12.50 -2.16
N HIS A 86 13.60 12.12 -2.78
CA HIS A 86 14.91 12.01 -2.12
C HIS A 86 15.45 13.33 -1.57
N ARG A 87 14.90 14.49 -1.98
CA ARG A 87 15.26 15.79 -1.40
C ARG A 87 14.76 15.91 0.04
N ILE A 88 13.76 15.12 0.42
CA ILE A 88 13.09 15.18 1.72
C ILE A 88 13.27 13.87 2.51
N ILE A 89 13.27 12.72 1.83
CA ILE A 89 13.28 11.39 2.45
C ILE A 89 14.53 10.62 2.03
N ASP A 90 15.31 10.17 3.02
CA ASP A 90 16.43 9.26 2.78
C ASP A 90 15.95 7.82 2.51
N GLY A 91 16.71 7.06 1.73
CA GLY A 91 16.37 5.68 1.40
C GLY A 91 16.27 4.75 2.60
N ALA A 92 17.04 4.98 3.66
CA ALA A 92 16.92 4.23 4.90
C ALA A 92 15.55 4.43 5.57
N TYR A 93 15.05 5.66 5.61
CA TYR A 93 13.73 5.95 6.18
C TYR A 93 12.59 5.41 5.31
N GLY A 94 12.70 5.54 3.98
CA GLY A 94 11.72 4.96 3.05
C GLY A 94 11.66 3.43 3.15
N GLY A 95 12.81 2.77 3.21
CA GLY A 95 12.91 1.32 3.40
C GLY A 95 12.38 0.86 4.76
N ALA A 96 12.73 1.56 5.84
CA ALA A 96 12.24 1.26 7.19
C ALA A 96 10.72 1.43 7.30
N PHE A 97 10.14 2.46 6.67
CA PHE A 97 8.69 2.64 6.59
C PHE A 97 8.01 1.46 5.89
N LEU A 98 8.50 1.06 4.71
CA LEU A 98 7.96 -0.08 3.97
C LEU A 98 8.07 -1.38 4.76
N ARG A 99 9.21 -1.63 5.41
CA ARG A 99 9.40 -2.83 6.26
C ARG A 99 8.40 -2.85 7.40
N LYS A 100 8.26 -1.74 8.13
CA LYS A 100 7.32 -1.62 9.24
C LYS A 100 5.86 -1.82 8.80
N LEU A 101 5.49 -1.28 7.63
CA LEU A 101 4.18 -1.51 7.05
C LEU A 101 3.96 -2.99 6.71
N ALA A 102 4.94 -3.63 6.08
CA ALA A 102 4.89 -5.06 5.78
C ALA A 102 4.74 -5.88 7.07
N ASP A 103 5.52 -5.59 8.12
CA ASP A 103 5.42 -6.26 9.41
C ASP A 103 4.03 -6.15 10.03
N TYR A 104 3.38 -4.98 9.94
CA TYR A 104 2.01 -4.81 10.43
C TYR A 104 0.99 -5.64 9.66
N LEU A 105 1.17 -5.80 8.35
CA LEU A 105 0.27 -6.57 7.51
C LEU A 105 0.49 -8.09 7.67
N GLU A 106 1.75 -8.52 7.77
CA GLU A 106 2.13 -9.92 7.93
C GLU A 106 1.77 -10.46 9.31
N ASN A 107 1.84 -9.63 10.36
CA ASN A 107 1.48 -9.98 11.73
C ASN A 107 0.10 -9.44 12.14
N PHE A 108 -0.80 -9.21 11.17
CA PHE A 108 -2.13 -8.70 11.47
C PHE A 108 -2.93 -9.73 12.29
N ASP A 109 -3.30 -9.34 13.50
CA ASP A 109 -4.20 -10.11 14.37
C ASP A 109 -5.62 -9.53 14.29
N GLY A 110 -6.54 -10.32 13.74
CA GLY A 110 -7.94 -9.94 13.58
C GLY A 110 -8.71 -9.77 14.91
N ASN A 111 -8.15 -10.26 16.03
CA ASN A 111 -8.74 -10.11 17.37
C ASN A 111 -8.14 -8.94 18.14
N LYS A 112 -7.12 -8.26 17.58
CA LYS A 112 -6.51 -7.10 18.21
C LYS A 112 -7.52 -5.95 18.25
N VAL A 113 -7.90 -5.54 19.46
CA VAL A 113 -8.74 -4.36 19.67
C VAL A 113 -7.90 -3.13 19.28
N ILE A 114 -8.36 -2.41 18.25
CA ILE A 114 -7.74 -1.18 17.71
C ILE A 114 -8.35 0.03 18.40
#